data_AF-R7XGH6-F1
#
_entry.id   AF-R7XGH6-F1
#
_cell.length_a   1.000
_cell.length_b   1.000
_cell.length_c   1.000
_cell.angle_alpha   90.00
_cell.angle_beta   90.00
_cell.angle_gamma   90.00
#
_symmetry.space_group_name_H-M   'P 1'
#
loop_
_entity.id
_entity.type
_entity.pdbx_description
1 polymer ?
#
loop_
_entity_poly.entity_id
_entity_poly.type
_entity_poly.pdbx_seq_one_letter_code
_entity_poly.pdbx_strand_id
1 'polypeptide(L)'
;MHGQSSFFVWANRGKESLTLDLKKPEAKAIVHKLLAEADVFIQNLAPGASQRMGLDFESLHADYPELIVCDISGYGDSGPYRDKKAYDLLIQAAAGLISVSGTEAAPSRTGISIADIAAGMYAYTGILSALLQRARTGAGLRVEVTMLEALSEWMSYPLNFAHYGGTPPARNGVAHPGIAPYGQYQTGDGASVIFGLQNEREWQRFCSEVLEDPALAADDRFNSNLQRVANRAALDQEIASHLRSMTGEQLVKRLDRGGIANSPLNDMHDVWQHAQFAARNRWREVQTPGGAIQALLPPATLSGVPASMGNVPAVGEHSASVLKSLGMNEAEIEALAAAGTI
;
A
#
# COMPACT_ATOMS: atom_id res chain seq x y z
N MET A 1 8.64 -7.90 -15.75
CA MET A 1 8.45 -9.33 -15.43
C MET A 1 8.14 -10.06 -16.73
N HIS A 2 9.14 -10.75 -17.30
CA HIS A 2 9.02 -11.41 -18.62
C HIS A 2 8.40 -10.52 -19.71
N GLY A 3 8.94 -9.32 -19.92
CA GLY A 3 8.44 -8.35 -20.91
C GLY A 3 7.27 -7.45 -20.47
N GLN A 4 6.60 -7.76 -19.35
CA GLN A 4 5.50 -6.94 -18.82
C GLN A 4 5.92 -5.99 -17.70
N SER A 5 5.16 -4.92 -17.49
CA SER A 5 5.30 -4.02 -16.33
C SER A 5 4.99 -4.78 -15.03
N SER A 6 5.85 -4.62 -14.02
CA SER A 6 5.60 -5.18 -12.67
C SER A 6 4.35 -4.61 -12.03
N PHE A 7 4.02 -3.34 -12.28
CA PHE A 7 2.77 -2.73 -11.81
C PHE A 7 1.54 -3.37 -12.44
N PHE A 8 1.58 -3.64 -13.75
CA PHE A 8 0.46 -4.27 -14.44
C PHE A 8 0.18 -5.67 -13.89
N VAL A 9 1.23 -6.47 -13.74
CA VAL A 9 1.16 -7.83 -13.17
C VAL A 9 0.63 -7.82 -11.74
N TRP A 10 1.12 -6.90 -10.91
CA TRP A 10 0.72 -6.80 -9.50
C TRP A 10 -0.76 -6.42 -9.34
N ALA A 11 -1.26 -5.47 -10.15
CA ALA A 11 -2.58 -4.87 -9.95
C ALA A 11 -3.73 -5.51 -10.76
N ASN A 12 -3.46 -6.43 -11.69
CA ASN A 12 -4.47 -6.96 -12.62
C ASN A 12 -4.68 -8.47 -12.59
N ARG A 13 -4.07 -9.16 -11.62
CA ARG A 13 -4.33 -10.58 -11.40
C ARG A 13 -5.81 -10.86 -11.15
N GLY A 14 -6.35 -11.86 -11.82
CA GLY A 14 -7.73 -12.35 -11.66
C GLY A 14 -8.79 -11.50 -12.34
N LYS A 15 -8.41 -10.55 -13.20
CA LYS A 15 -9.32 -9.72 -13.98
C LYS A 15 -9.51 -10.26 -15.39
N GLU A 16 -10.64 -9.94 -15.98
CA GLU A 16 -10.86 -10.04 -17.43
C GLU A 16 -10.52 -8.69 -18.09
N SER A 17 -10.03 -8.72 -19.34
CA SER A 17 -9.63 -7.52 -20.08
C SER A 17 -10.41 -7.42 -21.39
N LEU A 18 -11.19 -6.35 -21.51
CA LEU A 18 -11.88 -5.92 -22.73
C LEU A 18 -11.26 -4.60 -23.22
N THR A 19 -10.93 -4.54 -24.51
CA THR A 19 -10.52 -3.32 -25.20
C THR A 19 -11.73 -2.62 -25.80
N LEU A 20 -11.86 -1.32 -25.55
CA LEU A 20 -12.92 -0.48 -26.11
C LEU A 20 -12.40 0.92 -26.41
N ASP A 21 -12.58 1.41 -27.64
CA ASP A 21 -12.40 2.82 -27.97
C ASP A 21 -13.67 3.62 -27.64
N LEU A 22 -13.68 4.25 -26.47
CA LEU A 22 -14.82 5.05 -25.98
C LEU A 22 -15.13 6.30 -26.82
N LYS A 23 -14.34 6.61 -27.86
CA LYS A 23 -14.67 7.65 -28.85
C LYS A 23 -15.67 7.17 -29.90
N LYS A 24 -15.88 5.86 -30.01
CA LYS A 24 -16.81 5.24 -30.94
C LYS A 24 -18.22 5.17 -30.30
N PRO A 25 -19.28 5.53 -31.04
CA PRO A 25 -20.64 5.50 -30.50
C PRO A 25 -21.07 4.09 -30.07
N GLU A 26 -20.59 3.05 -30.76
CA GLU A 26 -20.88 1.64 -30.45
C GLU A 26 -20.31 1.24 -29.08
N ALA A 27 -19.16 1.80 -28.69
CA ALA A 27 -18.53 1.51 -27.40
C ALA A 27 -19.40 1.98 -26.22
N LYS A 28 -20.10 3.12 -26.38
CA LYS A 28 -21.01 3.63 -25.34
C LYS A 28 -22.13 2.63 -25.06
N ALA A 29 -22.74 2.06 -26.10
CA ALA A 29 -23.80 1.05 -25.93
C ALA A 29 -23.29 -0.20 -25.21
N ILE A 30 -22.06 -0.65 -25.51
CA ILE A 30 -21.42 -1.79 -24.83
C ILE A 30 -21.18 -1.48 -23.35
N VAL A 31 -20.66 -0.28 -23.03
CA VAL A 31 -20.46 0.14 -21.63
C VAL A 31 -21.78 0.14 -20.87
N HIS A 32 -22.87 0.68 -21.43
CA HIS A 32 -24.17 0.65 -20.78
C HIS A 32 -24.73 -0.77 -20.57
N LYS A 33 -24.47 -1.70 -21.48
CA LYS A 33 -24.82 -3.12 -21.27
C LYS A 33 -24.02 -3.72 -20.10
N LEU A 34 -22.74 -3.43 -19.99
CA LEU A 34 -21.92 -3.86 -18.85
C LEU A 34 -22.41 -3.26 -17.54
N LEU A 35 -22.72 -1.96 -17.53
CA LEU A 35 -23.21 -1.26 -16.33
C LEU A 35 -24.55 -1.80 -15.84
N ALA A 36 -25.41 -2.28 -16.75
CA ALA A 36 -26.69 -2.89 -16.39
C ALA A 36 -26.55 -4.20 -15.59
N GLU A 37 -25.41 -4.90 -15.72
CA GLU A 37 -25.12 -6.14 -15.00
C GLU A 37 -24.13 -5.94 -13.85
N ALA A 38 -23.50 -4.77 -13.76
CA ALA A 38 -22.45 -4.49 -12.79
C ALA A 38 -23.00 -4.06 -11.42
N ASP A 39 -22.37 -4.55 -10.36
CA ASP A 39 -22.62 -4.05 -9.01
C ASP A 39 -21.87 -2.74 -8.69
N VAL A 40 -20.66 -2.62 -9.25
CA VAL A 40 -19.71 -1.55 -8.94
C VAL A 40 -19.02 -1.10 -10.23
N PHE A 41 -19.05 0.20 -10.48
CA PHE A 41 -18.21 0.86 -11.48
C PHE A 41 -17.14 1.69 -10.76
N ILE A 42 -15.87 1.46 -11.09
CA ILE A 42 -14.73 2.17 -10.48
C ILE A 42 -13.86 2.79 -11.56
N GLN A 43 -13.46 4.05 -11.34
CA GLN A 43 -12.65 4.80 -12.30
C GLN A 43 -11.70 5.80 -11.62
N ASN A 44 -10.60 6.11 -12.27
CA ASN A 44 -9.62 7.13 -11.85
C ASN A 44 -9.16 8.05 -13.00
N LEU A 45 -10.07 8.33 -13.92
CA LEU A 45 -9.89 9.22 -15.06
C LEU A 45 -9.63 10.67 -14.61
N ALA A 46 -9.11 11.47 -15.54
CA ALA A 46 -8.86 12.89 -15.30
C ALA A 46 -10.15 13.64 -14.90
N PRO A 47 -10.05 14.72 -14.09
CA PRO A 47 -11.20 15.51 -13.68
C PRO A 47 -12.16 15.87 -14.83
N GLY A 48 -13.45 15.63 -14.59
CA GLY A 48 -14.54 15.87 -15.54
C GLY A 48 -14.59 14.90 -16.74
N ALA A 49 -13.69 13.92 -16.85
CA ALA A 49 -13.73 12.96 -17.97
C ALA A 49 -14.93 12.01 -17.87
N SER A 50 -15.20 11.45 -16.68
CA SER A 50 -16.37 10.61 -16.43
C SER A 50 -17.67 11.36 -16.74
N GLN A 51 -17.80 12.59 -16.24
CA GLN A 51 -18.96 13.44 -16.50
C GLN A 51 -19.16 13.75 -17.99
N ARG A 52 -18.10 14.08 -18.73
CA ARG A 52 -18.19 14.28 -20.19
C ARG A 52 -18.63 13.02 -20.94
N MET A 53 -18.35 11.85 -20.39
CA MET A 53 -18.77 10.55 -20.94
C MET A 53 -20.16 10.11 -20.46
N GLY A 54 -20.77 10.81 -19.49
CA GLY A 54 -22.00 10.41 -18.82
C GLY A 54 -21.83 9.17 -17.94
N LEU A 55 -20.62 8.97 -17.40
CA LEU A 55 -20.24 7.84 -16.54
C LEU A 55 -20.02 8.26 -15.08
N ASP A 56 -20.42 9.47 -14.71
CA ASP A 56 -20.49 9.94 -13.32
C ASP A 56 -21.72 9.37 -12.61
N PHE A 57 -21.71 9.41 -11.27
CA PHE A 57 -22.80 8.87 -10.46
C PHE A 57 -24.15 9.51 -10.80
N GLU A 58 -24.20 10.84 -10.93
CA GLU A 58 -25.43 11.58 -11.16
C GLU A 58 -26.06 11.20 -12.51
N SER A 59 -25.25 11.01 -13.55
CA SER A 59 -25.72 10.50 -14.86
C SER A 59 -26.19 9.05 -14.80
N LEU A 60 -25.47 8.17 -14.11
CA LEU A 60 -25.73 6.73 -14.13
C LEU A 60 -26.84 6.29 -13.17
N HIS A 61 -27.03 6.99 -12.06
CA HIS A 61 -27.93 6.56 -10.98
C HIS A 61 -29.41 6.54 -11.41
N ALA A 62 -29.80 7.37 -12.39
CA ALA A 62 -31.15 7.38 -12.93
C ALA A 62 -31.49 6.07 -13.66
N ASP A 63 -30.54 5.51 -14.40
CA ASP A 63 -30.72 4.28 -15.19
C ASP A 63 -30.38 3.02 -14.35
N TYR A 64 -29.45 3.15 -13.41
CA TYR A 64 -28.93 2.05 -12.59
C TYR A 64 -28.97 2.42 -11.10
N PRO A 65 -30.16 2.42 -10.46
CA PRO A 65 -30.33 2.90 -9.09
C PRO A 65 -29.59 2.07 -8.03
N GLU A 66 -29.22 0.82 -8.35
CA GLU A 66 -28.46 -0.08 -7.46
C GLU A 66 -26.94 -0.01 -7.69
N LEU A 67 -26.47 0.68 -8.73
CA LEU A 67 -25.06 0.75 -9.09
C LEU A 67 -24.28 1.59 -8.08
N ILE A 68 -23.16 1.06 -7.61
CA ILE A 68 -22.18 1.82 -6.83
C ILE A 68 -21.16 2.42 -7.80
N VAL A 69 -20.98 3.74 -7.77
CA VAL A 69 -19.99 4.43 -8.60
C VAL A 69 -18.87 4.95 -7.71
N CYS A 70 -17.65 4.50 -7.98
CA CYS A 70 -16.46 4.88 -7.23
C CYS A 70 -15.51 5.72 -8.09
N ASP A 71 -15.27 6.94 -7.64
CA ASP A 71 -14.38 7.91 -8.27
C ASP A 71 -13.11 8.09 -7.43
N ILE A 72 -11.95 7.82 -8.01
CA ILE A 72 -10.65 8.11 -7.40
C ILE A 72 -10.02 9.30 -8.12
N SER A 73 -9.65 10.34 -7.37
CA SER A 73 -9.01 11.53 -7.91
C SER A 73 -7.83 11.99 -7.05
N GLY A 74 -7.08 12.98 -7.53
CA GLY A 74 -5.98 13.56 -6.75
C GLY A 74 -6.44 14.38 -5.55
N TYR A 75 -7.40 15.27 -5.80
CA TYR A 75 -7.79 16.37 -4.90
C TYR A 75 -9.32 16.55 -4.75
N GLY A 76 -10.12 15.69 -5.38
CA GLY A 76 -11.59 15.80 -5.38
C GLY A 76 -12.14 16.63 -6.54
N ASP A 77 -13.47 16.74 -6.58
CA ASP A 77 -14.21 17.49 -7.59
C ASP A 77 -14.38 19.00 -7.27
N SER A 78 -13.82 19.46 -6.16
CA SER A 78 -13.99 20.83 -5.64
C SER A 78 -12.69 21.42 -5.08
N GLY A 79 -12.75 22.69 -4.68
CA GLY A 79 -11.61 23.41 -4.13
C GLY A 79 -10.56 23.87 -5.15
N PRO A 80 -9.48 24.53 -4.69
CA PRO A 80 -8.52 25.21 -5.55
C PRO A 80 -7.63 24.26 -6.37
N TYR A 81 -7.58 22.97 -6.03
CA TYR A 81 -6.73 21.98 -6.68
C TYR A 81 -7.49 20.95 -7.52
N ARG A 82 -8.79 21.13 -7.73
CA ARG A 82 -9.63 20.22 -8.54
C ARG A 82 -8.98 19.80 -9.87
N ASP A 83 -8.48 20.77 -10.63
CA ASP A 83 -7.93 20.53 -11.98
C ASP A 83 -6.41 20.24 -11.97
N LYS A 84 -5.81 20.08 -10.79
CA LYS A 84 -4.36 19.88 -10.64
C LYS A 84 -3.98 18.43 -10.91
N LYS A 85 -2.90 18.22 -11.67
CA LYS A 85 -2.33 16.89 -11.88
C LYS A 85 -1.86 16.30 -10.56
N ALA A 86 -2.24 15.04 -10.33
CA ALA A 86 -1.79 14.26 -9.21
C ALA A 86 -1.02 13.04 -9.71
N TYR A 87 0.16 12.86 -9.13
CA TYR A 87 0.95 11.65 -9.21
C TYR A 87 1.42 11.34 -7.80
N ASP A 88 1.66 10.07 -7.49
CA ASP A 88 2.02 9.62 -6.16
C ASP A 88 3.07 10.52 -5.46
N LEU A 89 4.20 10.82 -6.12
CA LEU A 89 5.23 11.67 -5.53
C LEU A 89 4.74 13.09 -5.19
N LEU A 90 3.91 13.68 -6.05
CA LEU A 90 3.39 15.03 -5.84
C LEU A 90 2.41 15.04 -4.66
N ILE A 91 1.63 13.97 -4.49
CA ILE A 91 0.73 13.82 -3.35
C ILE A 91 1.52 13.54 -2.07
N GLN A 92 2.58 12.72 -2.10
CA GLN A 92 3.47 12.54 -0.96
C GLN A 92 4.06 13.88 -0.47
N ALA A 93 4.42 14.76 -1.40
CA ALA A 93 4.86 16.11 -1.06
C ALA A 93 3.73 16.96 -0.46
N ALA A 94 2.55 16.96 -1.08
CA ALA A 94 1.40 17.75 -0.64
C ALA A 94 0.83 17.31 0.71
N ALA A 95 0.81 16.00 1.00
CA ALA A 95 0.35 15.42 2.26
C ALA A 95 1.40 15.50 3.38
N GLY A 96 2.58 16.09 3.14
CA GLY A 96 3.62 16.27 4.14
C GLY A 96 4.46 15.02 4.47
N LEU A 97 4.23 13.88 3.82
CA LEU A 97 4.99 12.64 4.08
C LEU A 97 6.50 12.80 3.88
N ILE A 98 6.90 13.51 2.83
CA ILE A 98 8.32 13.77 2.55
C ILE A 98 8.97 14.62 3.65
N SER A 99 8.22 15.48 4.34
CA SER A 99 8.79 16.36 5.37
C SER A 99 9.32 15.58 6.59
N VAL A 100 8.70 14.44 6.90
CA VAL A 100 9.04 13.56 8.03
C VAL A 100 9.76 12.27 7.62
N SER A 101 10.03 12.09 6.32
CA SER A 101 10.70 10.90 5.77
C SER A 101 12.09 11.24 5.26
N GLY A 102 13.08 10.38 5.54
CA GLY A 102 14.47 10.56 5.11
C GLY A 102 15.44 10.69 6.29
N THR A 103 16.66 11.13 5.99
CA THR A 103 17.68 11.41 7.01
C THR A 103 17.48 12.83 7.57
N GLU A 104 18.14 13.14 8.68
CA GLU A 104 18.19 14.52 9.18
C GLU A 104 18.64 15.50 8.08
N ALA A 105 19.70 15.12 7.34
CA ALA A 105 20.31 15.94 6.31
C ALA A 105 19.45 16.10 5.04
N ALA A 106 18.67 15.08 4.65
CA ALA A 106 17.94 15.09 3.39
C ALA A 106 16.57 14.38 3.48
N PRO A 107 15.49 15.03 3.01
CA PRO A 107 14.19 14.38 2.91
C PRO A 107 14.19 13.29 1.83
N SER A 108 13.24 12.36 1.90
CA SER A 108 13.12 11.26 0.94
C SER A 108 11.66 10.86 0.75
N ARG A 109 11.31 10.47 -0.48
CA ARG A 109 10.03 9.81 -0.76
C ARG A 109 10.01 8.40 -0.20
N THR A 110 8.82 7.84 0.00
CA THR A 110 8.67 6.40 0.23
C THR A 110 8.92 5.63 -1.07
N GLY A 111 9.55 4.47 -0.99
CA GLY A 111 9.92 3.64 -2.15
C GLY A 111 8.74 3.03 -2.92
N ILE A 112 7.54 3.00 -2.34
CA ILE A 112 6.30 2.49 -2.97
C ILE A 112 5.38 3.63 -3.40
N SER A 113 4.38 3.32 -4.23
CA SER A 113 3.28 4.23 -4.59
C SER A 113 2.28 4.38 -3.43
N ILE A 114 2.73 4.93 -2.31
CA ILE A 114 1.96 4.95 -1.05
C ILE A 114 0.66 5.75 -1.16
N ALA A 115 0.62 6.83 -1.94
CA ALA A 115 -0.59 7.62 -2.14
C ALA A 115 -1.62 6.86 -2.98
N ASP A 116 -1.16 6.17 -4.04
CA ASP A 116 -2.03 5.31 -4.87
C ASP A 116 -2.57 4.13 -4.04
N ILE A 117 -1.72 3.51 -3.22
CA ILE A 117 -2.11 2.40 -2.35
C ILE A 117 -3.11 2.86 -1.29
N ALA A 118 -2.88 4.01 -0.66
CA ALA A 118 -3.80 4.58 0.32
C ALA A 118 -5.18 4.82 -0.32
N ALA A 119 -5.23 5.50 -1.47
CA ALA A 119 -6.47 5.74 -2.20
C ALA A 119 -7.17 4.42 -2.59
N GLY A 120 -6.42 3.43 -3.09
CA GLY A 120 -6.97 2.11 -3.42
C GLY A 120 -7.55 1.37 -2.21
N MET A 121 -6.91 1.49 -1.04
CA MET A 121 -7.41 0.89 0.21
C MET A 121 -8.70 1.56 0.68
N TYR A 122 -8.78 2.89 0.63
CA TYR A 122 -10.02 3.61 0.98
C TYR A 122 -11.14 3.36 -0.03
N ALA A 123 -10.83 3.25 -1.33
CA ALA A 123 -11.81 2.86 -2.35
C ALA A 123 -12.35 1.45 -2.09
N TYR A 124 -11.46 0.48 -1.81
CA TYR A 124 -11.87 -0.87 -1.43
C TYR A 124 -12.80 -0.88 -0.20
N THR A 125 -12.43 -0.20 0.89
CA THR A 125 -13.28 -0.15 2.10
C THR A 125 -14.56 0.65 1.91
N GLY A 126 -14.53 1.71 1.10
CA GLY A 126 -15.69 2.52 0.76
C GLY A 126 -16.71 1.73 -0.07
N ILE A 127 -16.23 0.99 -1.07
CA ILE A 127 -17.06 0.09 -1.89
C ILE A 127 -17.68 -1.01 -1.03
N LEU A 128 -16.90 -1.66 -0.14
CA LEU A 128 -17.46 -2.66 0.78
C LEU A 128 -18.55 -2.07 1.69
N SER A 129 -18.32 -0.86 2.21
CA SER A 129 -19.30 -0.16 3.05
C SER A 129 -20.57 0.17 2.25
N ALA A 130 -20.41 0.60 0.99
CA ALA A 130 -21.52 0.89 0.09
C ALA A 130 -22.31 -0.37 -0.27
N LEU A 131 -21.64 -1.51 -0.54
CA LEU A 131 -22.29 -2.80 -0.78
C LEU A 131 -23.10 -3.26 0.44
N LEU A 132 -22.57 -3.09 1.66
CA LEU A 132 -23.29 -3.41 2.89
C LEU A 132 -24.50 -2.50 3.13
N GLN A 133 -24.39 -1.21 2.78
CA GLN A 133 -25.53 -0.28 2.84
C GLN A 133 -26.59 -0.64 1.80
N ARG A 134 -26.19 -0.88 0.55
CA ARG A 134 -27.07 -1.31 -0.52
C ARG A 134 -27.83 -2.59 -0.18
N ALA A 135 -27.18 -3.56 0.48
CA ALA A 135 -27.86 -4.77 0.95
C ALA A 135 -28.99 -4.51 1.97
N ARG A 136 -29.03 -3.34 2.61
CA ARG A 136 -30.08 -2.92 3.55
C ARG A 136 -31.11 -1.99 2.92
N THR A 137 -30.67 -1.12 2.02
CA THR A 137 -31.50 -0.04 1.46
C THR A 137 -32.02 -0.35 0.06
N GLY A 138 -31.38 -1.27 -0.66
CA GLY A 138 -31.59 -1.51 -2.09
C GLY A 138 -31.01 -0.41 -3.00
N ALA A 139 -30.34 0.62 -2.46
CA ALA A 139 -29.87 1.77 -3.25
C ALA A 139 -28.34 1.78 -3.38
N GLY A 140 -27.87 2.02 -4.60
CA GLY A 140 -26.47 2.30 -4.91
C GLY A 140 -26.01 3.64 -4.34
N LEU A 141 -24.69 3.84 -4.28
CA LEU A 141 -24.06 5.02 -3.67
C LEU A 141 -22.88 5.50 -4.50
N ARG A 142 -22.60 6.81 -4.41
CA ARG A 142 -21.34 7.41 -4.83
C ARG A 142 -20.27 7.16 -3.76
N VAL A 143 -19.09 6.72 -4.18
CA VAL A 143 -17.90 6.57 -3.32
C VAL A 143 -16.79 7.43 -3.91
N GLU A 144 -16.52 8.58 -3.30
CA GLU A 144 -15.43 9.46 -3.72
C GLU A 144 -14.22 9.29 -2.80
N VAL A 145 -13.03 9.12 -3.39
CA VAL A 145 -11.77 9.04 -2.67
C VAL A 145 -10.74 9.93 -3.33
N THR A 146 -10.10 10.79 -2.53
CA THR A 146 -8.97 11.59 -3.00
C THR A 146 -7.64 11.04 -2.50
N MET A 147 -6.61 11.06 -3.33
CA MET A 147 -5.27 10.66 -2.94
C MET A 147 -4.72 11.52 -1.79
N LEU A 148 -5.04 12.83 -1.80
CA LEU A 148 -4.59 13.74 -0.75
C LEU A 148 -5.23 13.41 0.61
N GLU A 149 -6.53 13.21 0.69
CA GLU A 149 -7.21 12.89 1.96
C GLU A 149 -6.80 11.51 2.45
N ALA A 150 -6.75 10.52 1.55
CA ALA A 150 -6.34 9.15 1.87
C ALA A 150 -4.95 9.10 2.51
N LEU A 151 -3.96 9.78 1.90
CA LEU A 151 -2.61 9.81 2.46
C LEU A 151 -2.53 10.70 3.71
N SER A 152 -3.22 11.83 3.73
CA SER A 152 -3.26 12.71 4.91
C SER A 152 -3.81 12.00 6.15
N GLU A 153 -4.80 11.13 5.98
CA GLU A 153 -5.36 10.35 7.10
C GLU A 153 -4.33 9.37 7.69
N TRP A 154 -3.50 8.73 6.86
CA TRP A 154 -2.38 7.92 7.37
C TRP A 154 -1.30 8.77 8.06
N MET A 155 -1.26 10.07 7.73
CA MET A 155 -0.37 11.07 8.33
C MET A 155 -1.00 11.78 9.55
N SER A 156 -2.14 11.33 10.06
CA SER A 156 -2.83 11.99 11.18
C SER A 156 -1.97 12.09 12.45
N TYR A 157 -1.10 11.10 12.74
CA TYR A 157 -0.17 11.20 13.88
C TYR A 157 0.81 12.39 13.76
N PRO A 158 1.68 12.48 12.72
CA PRO A 158 2.60 13.60 12.60
C PRO A 158 1.89 14.93 12.35
N LEU A 159 0.72 14.93 11.69
CA LEU A 159 -0.09 16.12 11.50
C LEU A 159 -0.60 16.69 12.83
N ASN A 160 -1.18 15.85 13.69
CA ASN A 160 -1.63 16.24 15.02
C ASN A 160 -0.46 16.69 15.90
N PHE A 161 0.68 16.00 15.82
CA PHE A 161 1.88 16.37 16.57
C PHE A 161 2.39 17.76 16.14
N ALA A 162 2.42 18.06 14.84
CA ALA A 162 2.79 19.39 14.36
C ALA A 162 1.79 20.46 14.80
N HIS A 163 0.49 20.18 14.69
CA HIS A 163 -0.55 21.18 14.94
C HIS A 163 -0.74 21.49 16.44
N TYR A 164 -0.73 20.47 17.29
CA TYR A 164 -0.98 20.62 18.73
C TYR A 164 0.29 20.56 19.59
N GLY A 165 1.33 19.87 19.12
CA GLY A 165 2.61 19.68 19.84
C GLY A 165 3.71 20.68 19.47
N GLY A 166 3.48 21.56 18.49
CA GLY A 166 4.39 22.63 18.09
C GLY A 166 5.15 22.32 16.81
N THR A 167 6.13 21.42 16.85
CA THR A 167 6.94 21.06 15.66
C THR A 167 6.65 19.64 15.19
N PRO A 168 6.64 19.36 13.88
CA PRO A 168 6.47 17.99 13.38
C PRO A 168 7.62 17.08 13.84
N PRO A 169 7.41 15.74 13.85
CA PRO A 169 8.49 14.78 14.12
C PRO A 169 9.68 15.01 13.19
N ALA A 170 10.89 14.98 13.76
CA ALA A 170 12.11 15.08 12.98
C ALA A 170 12.33 13.84 12.10
N ARG A 171 13.02 14.03 10.97
CA ARG A 171 13.51 12.92 10.13
C ARG A 171 14.65 12.22 10.85
N ASN A 172 14.55 10.91 11.03
CA ASN A 172 15.52 10.12 11.80
C ASN A 172 16.02 8.87 11.03
N GLY A 173 15.91 8.87 9.70
CA GLY A 173 16.26 7.71 8.88
C GLY A 173 15.43 6.49 9.27
N VAL A 174 16.11 5.41 9.66
CA VAL A 174 15.48 4.15 10.08
C VAL A 174 15.09 4.14 11.57
N ALA A 175 15.54 5.12 12.36
CA ALA A 175 15.29 5.17 13.79
C ALA A 175 13.92 5.76 14.14
N HIS A 176 13.33 5.26 15.24
CA HIS A 176 12.10 5.81 15.78
C HIS A 176 12.37 7.17 16.44
N PRO A 177 11.59 8.24 16.14
CA PRO A 177 11.90 9.59 16.59
C PRO A 177 11.82 9.76 18.13
N GLY A 178 10.89 9.06 18.80
CA GLY A 178 10.62 9.25 20.23
C GLY A 178 11.07 8.13 21.17
N ILE A 179 11.72 7.08 20.65
CA ILE A 179 12.08 5.89 21.44
C ILE A 179 13.53 5.53 21.14
N ALA A 180 14.31 5.27 22.19
CA ALA A 180 15.72 4.91 22.07
C ALA A 180 16.08 3.80 23.07
N PRO A 181 16.83 2.76 22.66
CA PRO A 181 17.16 2.41 21.28
C PRO A 181 15.93 1.87 20.55
N TYR A 182 15.73 2.35 19.31
CA TYR A 182 14.80 1.79 18.35
C TYR A 182 15.20 2.23 16.95
N GLY A 183 15.87 1.33 16.21
CA GLY A 183 16.44 1.65 14.90
C GLY A 183 17.37 0.56 14.39
N GLN A 184 18.19 0.91 13.41
CA GLN A 184 19.17 0.03 12.80
C GLN A 184 20.50 0.07 13.57
N TYR A 185 20.99 -1.12 13.93
CA TYR A 185 22.30 -1.29 14.56
C TYR A 185 23.12 -2.31 13.78
N GLN A 186 24.41 -2.02 13.61
CA GLN A 186 25.33 -2.87 12.88
C GLN A 186 26.20 -3.68 13.85
N THR A 187 26.38 -4.96 13.53
CA THR A 187 27.23 -5.90 14.28
C THR A 187 28.63 -6.00 13.67
N GLY A 188 29.57 -6.66 14.34
CA GLY A 188 30.99 -6.71 13.96
C GLY A 188 31.27 -7.38 12.61
N ASP A 189 30.40 -8.28 12.16
CA ASP A 189 30.44 -8.92 10.84
C ASP A 189 29.77 -8.08 9.73
N GLY A 190 29.28 -6.89 10.08
CA GLY A 190 28.62 -5.98 9.15
C GLY A 190 27.11 -6.19 9.00
N ALA A 191 26.50 -7.19 9.66
CA ALA A 191 25.07 -7.41 9.57
C ALA A 191 24.26 -6.30 10.26
N SER A 192 23.16 -5.88 9.62
CA SER A 192 22.23 -4.86 10.13
C SER A 192 21.00 -5.51 10.76
N VAL A 193 20.77 -5.22 12.04
CA VAL A 193 19.62 -5.69 12.81
C VAL A 193 18.80 -4.50 13.25
N ILE A 194 17.48 -4.57 13.06
CA ILE A 194 16.53 -3.62 13.63
C ILE A 194 16.05 -4.17 14.95
N PHE A 195 16.12 -3.40 16.03
CA PHE A 195 15.46 -3.74 17.28
C PHE A 195 14.96 -2.48 17.98
N GLY A 196 14.02 -2.64 18.91
CA GLY A 196 13.44 -1.55 19.68
C GLY A 196 13.03 -1.97 21.07
N LEU A 197 13.23 -1.07 22.05
CA LEU A 197 12.85 -1.26 23.45
C LEU A 197 11.70 -0.32 23.80
N GLN A 198 10.58 -0.87 24.25
CA GLN A 198 9.36 -0.09 24.50
C GLN A 198 9.21 0.36 25.96
N ASN A 199 9.91 -0.26 26.90
CA ASN A 199 9.77 0.05 28.32
C ASN A 199 11.06 -0.19 29.11
N GLU A 200 11.12 0.31 30.34
CA GLU A 200 12.32 0.22 31.18
C GLU A 200 12.68 -1.22 31.59
N ARG A 201 11.72 -2.15 31.65
CA ARG A 201 12.04 -3.57 31.91
C ARG A 201 12.77 -4.21 30.72
N GLU A 202 12.41 -3.83 29.50
CA GLU A 202 13.15 -4.23 28.30
C GLU A 202 14.54 -3.59 28.25
N TRP A 203 14.68 -2.33 28.67
CA TRP A 203 16.00 -1.70 28.80
C TRP A 203 16.92 -2.45 29.76
N GLN A 204 16.44 -2.77 30.97
CA GLN A 204 17.22 -3.52 31.95
C GLN A 204 17.64 -4.90 31.43
N ARG A 205 16.73 -5.64 30.79
CA ARG A 205 17.04 -6.95 30.17
C ARG A 205 18.00 -6.83 29.00
N PHE A 206 17.85 -5.79 28.18
CA PHE A 206 18.76 -5.55 27.06
C PHE A 206 20.19 -5.33 27.56
N CYS A 207 20.37 -4.46 28.56
CA CYS A 207 21.66 -4.25 29.20
C CYS A 207 22.23 -5.54 29.80
N SER A 208 21.48 -6.26 30.63
CA SER A 208 22.00 -7.42 31.36
C SER A 208 22.15 -8.70 30.52
N GLU A 209 21.24 -8.98 29.58
CA GLU A 209 21.15 -10.27 28.87
C GLU A 209 21.61 -10.21 27.42
N VAL A 210 21.56 -9.03 26.78
CA VAL A 210 21.95 -8.85 25.37
C VAL A 210 23.34 -8.24 25.29
N LEU A 211 23.54 -7.07 25.91
CA LEU A 211 24.84 -6.38 25.97
C LEU A 211 25.80 -7.00 27.00
N GLU A 212 25.27 -7.76 27.96
CA GLU A 212 26.01 -8.34 29.09
C GLU A 212 26.73 -7.25 29.94
N ASP A 213 26.13 -6.06 30.01
CA ASP A 213 26.55 -4.92 30.81
C ASP A 213 25.35 -4.33 31.59
N PRO A 214 25.03 -4.87 32.77
CA PRO A 214 23.93 -4.37 33.58
C PRO A 214 24.18 -2.96 34.15
N ALA A 215 25.44 -2.50 34.23
CA ALA A 215 25.75 -1.18 34.80
C ALA A 215 25.26 -0.06 33.89
N LEU A 216 25.26 -0.28 32.57
CA LEU A 216 24.73 0.66 31.58
C LEU A 216 23.27 1.06 31.86
N ALA A 217 22.49 0.16 32.46
CA ALA A 217 21.09 0.41 32.75
C ALA A 217 20.87 1.46 33.86
N ALA A 218 21.88 1.66 34.71
CA ALA A 218 21.87 2.62 35.81
C ALA A 218 22.60 3.93 35.48
N ASP A 219 23.23 4.05 34.30
CA ASP A 219 23.87 5.29 33.85
C ASP A 219 22.84 6.43 33.77
N ASP A 220 23.15 7.58 34.37
CA ASP A 220 22.26 8.75 34.40
C ASP A 220 21.87 9.24 33.00
N ARG A 221 22.70 8.98 31.99
CA ARG A 221 22.42 9.28 30.58
C ARG A 221 21.37 8.38 29.97
N PHE A 222 21.15 7.17 30.51
CA PHE A 222 20.37 6.11 29.88
C PHE A 222 19.29 5.46 30.76
N ASN A 223 19.15 5.88 32.02
CA ASN A 223 18.25 5.30 33.01
C ASN A 223 16.73 5.51 32.74
N SER A 224 16.36 6.26 31.71
CA SER A 224 14.97 6.44 31.26
C SER A 224 14.91 6.73 29.77
N ASN A 225 13.78 6.45 29.12
CA ASN A 225 13.60 6.74 27.68
C ASN A 225 13.88 8.21 27.35
N LEU A 226 13.44 9.14 28.20
CA LEU A 226 13.68 10.57 27.98
C LEU A 226 15.18 10.87 27.91
N GLN A 227 15.96 10.32 28.85
CA GLN A 227 17.41 10.49 28.88
C GLN A 227 18.08 9.78 27.70
N ARG A 228 17.64 8.57 27.35
CA ARG A 228 18.14 7.83 26.18
C ARG A 228 17.92 8.59 24.86
N VAL A 229 16.75 9.22 24.69
CA VAL A 229 16.47 10.04 23.51
C VAL A 229 17.32 11.31 23.51
N ALA A 230 17.46 12.00 24.65
CA ALA A 230 18.29 13.20 24.77
C ALA A 230 19.78 12.92 24.53
N ASN A 231 20.26 11.72 24.90
CA ASN A 231 21.65 11.28 24.77
C ASN A 231 21.85 10.25 23.65
N ARG A 232 20.98 10.24 22.62
CA ARG A 232 20.94 9.19 21.59
C ARG A 232 22.29 8.92 20.93
N ALA A 233 23.02 9.96 20.54
CA ALA A 233 24.32 9.79 19.90
C ALA A 233 25.34 9.05 20.79
N ALA A 234 25.32 9.32 22.11
CA ALA A 234 26.16 8.61 23.07
C ALA A 234 25.66 7.17 23.28
N LEU A 235 24.34 6.98 23.42
CA LEU A 235 23.74 5.65 23.56
C LEU A 235 24.07 4.74 22.38
N ASP A 236 23.93 5.25 21.15
CA ASP A 236 24.20 4.48 19.93
C ASP A 236 25.68 4.09 19.83
N GLN A 237 26.60 4.95 20.32
CA GLN A 237 28.03 4.62 20.41
C GLN A 237 28.32 3.51 21.43
N GLU A 238 27.68 3.55 22.60
CA GLU A 238 27.81 2.49 23.62
C GLU A 238 27.29 1.16 23.06
N ILE A 239 26.07 1.15 22.51
CA ILE A 239 25.48 -0.04 21.89
C ILE A 239 26.40 -0.58 20.79
N ALA A 240 26.83 0.28 19.85
CA ALA A 240 27.75 -0.13 18.79
C ALA A 240 29.03 -0.75 19.35
N SER A 241 29.54 -0.25 20.49
CA SER A 241 30.72 -0.80 21.15
C SER A 241 30.55 -2.25 21.56
N HIS A 242 29.44 -2.59 22.21
CA HIS A 242 29.13 -3.97 22.59
C HIS A 242 28.91 -4.87 21.37
N LEU A 243 28.24 -4.37 20.34
CA LEU A 243 27.89 -5.13 19.14
C LEU A 243 29.08 -5.43 18.22
N ARG A 244 30.20 -4.69 18.33
CA ARG A 244 31.43 -4.91 17.54
C ARG A 244 32.00 -6.33 17.67
N SER A 245 31.74 -7.01 18.78
CA SER A 245 32.24 -8.37 19.04
C SER A 245 31.28 -9.48 18.60
N MET A 246 30.08 -9.11 18.13
CA MET A 246 29.01 -10.05 17.80
C MET A 246 28.82 -10.18 16.29
N THR A 247 28.34 -11.34 15.87
CA THR A 247 27.70 -11.54 14.56
C THR A 247 26.22 -11.15 14.62
N GLY A 248 25.60 -10.88 13.47
CA GLY A 248 24.16 -10.63 13.39
C GLY A 248 23.32 -11.76 13.98
N GLU A 249 23.70 -13.01 13.71
CA GLU A 249 23.00 -14.20 14.22
C GLU A 249 23.07 -14.30 15.76
N GLN A 250 24.23 -14.01 16.36
CA GLN A 250 24.39 -13.98 17.81
C GLN A 250 23.53 -12.90 18.45
N LEU A 251 23.49 -11.71 17.84
CA LEU A 251 22.67 -10.61 18.33
C LEU A 251 21.18 -10.98 18.31
N VAL A 252 20.66 -11.50 17.19
CA VAL A 252 19.25 -11.93 17.07
C VAL A 252 18.91 -12.98 18.13
N LYS A 253 19.75 -14.01 18.29
CA LYS A 253 19.54 -15.04 19.33
C LYS A 253 19.49 -14.46 20.75
N ARG A 254 20.33 -13.47 21.06
CA ARG A 254 20.32 -12.80 22.37
C ARG A 254 19.08 -11.93 22.55
N LEU A 255 18.69 -11.18 21.51
CA LEU A 255 17.47 -10.36 21.52
C LEU A 255 16.22 -11.24 21.74
N ASP A 256 16.11 -12.36 21.02
CA ASP A 256 15.01 -13.30 21.18
C ASP A 256 14.96 -13.89 22.59
N ARG A 257 16.11 -14.30 23.13
CA ARG A 257 16.22 -14.80 24.51
C ARG A 257 15.79 -13.75 25.54
N GLY A 258 16.19 -12.50 25.34
CA GLY A 258 15.81 -11.37 26.19
C GLY A 258 14.36 -10.90 26.02
N GLY A 259 13.62 -11.49 25.07
CA GLY A 259 12.27 -11.07 24.72
C GLY A 259 12.23 -9.64 24.17
N ILE A 260 13.25 -9.26 23.40
CA ILE A 260 13.37 -7.95 22.77
C ILE A 260 12.90 -8.02 21.31
N ALA A 261 11.98 -7.14 20.94
CA ALA A 261 11.46 -7.05 19.58
C ALA A 261 12.58 -6.70 18.59
N ASN A 262 12.76 -7.57 17.59
CA ASN A 262 13.82 -7.42 16.60
C ASN A 262 13.40 -7.99 15.23
N SER A 263 14.14 -7.60 14.19
CA SER A 263 14.04 -8.13 12.84
C SER A 263 15.37 -7.93 12.11
N PRO A 264 15.79 -8.85 11.22
CA PRO A 264 16.80 -8.52 10.22
C PRO A 264 16.30 -7.39 9.31
N LEU A 265 17.22 -6.59 8.78
CA LEU A 265 16.92 -5.62 7.72
C LEU A 265 17.02 -6.33 6.36
N ASN A 266 15.92 -6.92 5.91
CA ASN A 266 15.84 -7.69 4.68
C ASN A 266 15.90 -6.80 3.42
N ASP A 267 16.59 -7.27 2.39
CA ASP A 267 16.38 -6.79 1.02
C ASP A 267 15.18 -7.50 0.34
N MET A 268 14.90 -7.19 -0.93
CA MET A 268 13.76 -7.81 -1.63
C MET A 268 13.98 -9.29 -2.01
N HIS A 269 15.23 -9.75 -2.12
CA HIS A 269 15.54 -11.17 -2.30
C HIS A 269 15.33 -11.94 -1.00
N ASP A 270 15.75 -11.36 0.14
CA ASP A 270 15.52 -11.92 1.47
C ASP A 270 14.02 -12.05 1.75
N VAL A 271 13.22 -11.02 1.42
CA VAL A 271 11.75 -11.05 1.54
C VAL A 271 11.15 -12.14 0.66
N TRP A 272 11.65 -12.32 -0.56
CA TRP A 272 11.19 -13.38 -1.46
C TRP A 272 11.40 -14.78 -0.87
N GLN A 273 12.49 -14.97 -0.14
CA GLN A 273 12.87 -16.23 0.49
C GLN A 273 12.44 -16.34 1.95
N HIS A 274 11.60 -15.42 2.44
CA HIS A 274 11.29 -15.30 3.86
C HIS A 274 10.62 -16.57 4.42
N ALA A 275 11.23 -17.15 5.46
CA ALA A 275 10.80 -18.42 6.06
C ALA A 275 9.32 -18.41 6.52
N GLN A 276 8.84 -17.28 7.06
CA GLN A 276 7.44 -17.13 7.46
C GLN A 276 6.45 -17.26 6.28
N PHE A 277 6.79 -16.79 5.08
CA PHE A 277 5.91 -16.94 3.91
C PHE A 277 5.88 -18.38 3.42
N ALA A 278 7.02 -19.09 3.48
CA ALA A 278 7.08 -20.52 3.19
C ALA A 278 6.27 -21.34 4.22
N ALA A 279 6.49 -21.10 5.52
CA ALA A 279 5.77 -21.78 6.61
C ALA A 279 4.26 -21.56 6.56
N ARG A 280 3.83 -20.38 6.12
CA ARG A 280 2.40 -20.04 5.93
C ARG A 280 1.88 -20.35 4.52
N ASN A 281 2.67 -21.03 3.69
CA ASN A 281 2.35 -21.38 2.30
C ASN A 281 1.69 -20.22 1.53
N ARG A 282 2.37 -19.07 1.46
CA ARG A 282 1.79 -17.80 0.99
C ARG A 282 1.96 -17.51 -0.51
N TRP A 283 2.75 -18.30 -1.22
CA TRP A 283 3.02 -18.12 -2.64
C TRP A 283 2.11 -19.00 -3.49
N ARG A 284 1.60 -18.48 -4.61
CA ARG A 284 0.85 -19.24 -5.62
C ARG A 284 1.42 -18.94 -6.99
N GLU A 285 1.50 -19.97 -7.83
CA GLU A 285 1.79 -19.77 -9.24
C GLU A 285 0.56 -19.16 -9.94
N VAL A 286 0.80 -18.16 -10.78
CA VAL A 286 -0.23 -17.51 -11.61
C VAL A 286 0.30 -17.33 -13.02
N GLN A 287 -0.55 -17.50 -14.02
CA GLN A 287 -0.13 -17.31 -15.41
C GLN A 287 -0.18 -15.83 -15.78
N THR A 288 0.77 -15.43 -16.64
CA THR A 288 0.79 -14.13 -17.29
C THR A 288 1.10 -14.33 -18.78
N PRO A 289 0.85 -13.34 -19.65
CA PRO A 289 1.21 -13.42 -21.07
C PRO A 289 2.69 -13.72 -21.33
N GLY A 290 3.57 -13.32 -20.41
CA GLY A 290 5.01 -13.57 -20.47
C GLY A 290 5.47 -14.89 -19.81
N GLY A 291 4.55 -15.70 -19.28
CA GLY A 291 4.82 -16.94 -18.57
C GLY A 291 4.37 -16.94 -17.11
N ALA A 292 4.50 -18.10 -16.46
CA ALA A 292 4.12 -18.31 -15.07
C ALA A 292 5.02 -17.51 -14.11
N ILE A 293 4.42 -16.96 -13.05
CA ILE A 293 5.14 -16.26 -11.97
C ILE A 293 4.61 -16.71 -10.60
N GLN A 294 5.36 -16.45 -9.54
CA GLN A 294 4.86 -16.55 -8.16
C GLN A 294 4.22 -15.22 -7.72
N ALA A 295 3.05 -15.31 -7.11
CA ALA A 295 2.31 -14.19 -6.53
C ALA A 295 1.94 -14.47 -5.08
N LEU A 296 2.01 -13.44 -4.24
CA LEU A 296 1.64 -13.52 -2.84
C LEU A 296 0.10 -13.57 -2.70
N LEU A 297 -0.40 -14.45 -1.85
CA LEU A 297 -1.81 -14.47 -1.46
C LEU A 297 -2.24 -13.14 -0.81
N PRO A 298 -3.48 -12.67 -1.05
CA PRO A 298 -4.05 -11.53 -0.35
C PRO A 298 -3.93 -11.67 1.18
N PRO A 299 -3.60 -10.58 1.91
CA PRO A 299 -3.22 -10.68 3.31
C PRO A 299 -4.34 -11.20 4.22
N ALA A 300 -5.61 -10.90 3.91
CA ALA A 300 -6.76 -11.46 4.60
C ALA A 300 -6.98 -12.93 4.20
N THR A 301 -7.00 -13.83 5.18
CA THR A 301 -7.37 -15.24 4.99
C THR A 301 -8.75 -15.46 5.60
N LEU A 302 -9.73 -15.77 4.75
CA LEU A 302 -11.11 -15.99 5.16
C LEU A 302 -11.35 -17.50 5.33
N SER A 303 -11.90 -17.89 6.48
CA SER A 303 -12.19 -19.30 6.76
C SER A 303 -13.20 -19.83 5.74
N GLY A 304 -12.87 -20.94 5.09
CA GLY A 304 -13.75 -21.59 4.09
C GLY A 304 -13.84 -20.88 2.73
N VAL A 305 -13.21 -19.72 2.54
CA VAL A 305 -13.26 -18.97 1.28
C VAL A 305 -11.84 -18.90 0.68
N PRO A 306 -11.57 -19.64 -0.41
CA PRO A 306 -10.27 -19.58 -1.07
C PRO A 306 -10.04 -18.19 -1.68
N ALA A 307 -8.80 -17.71 -1.60
CA ALA A 307 -8.43 -16.48 -2.28
C ALA A 307 -8.47 -16.69 -3.81
N SER A 308 -9.14 -15.80 -4.53
CA SER A 308 -9.09 -15.79 -6.00
C SER A 308 -7.69 -15.38 -6.47
N MET A 309 -7.05 -16.29 -7.21
CA MET A 309 -5.69 -16.14 -7.76
C MET A 309 -5.68 -16.46 -9.26
N GLY A 310 -6.66 -15.94 -10.00
CA GLY A 310 -6.74 -16.10 -11.45
C GLY A 310 -5.54 -15.50 -12.21
N ASN A 311 -5.50 -15.69 -13.53
CA ASN A 311 -4.40 -15.24 -14.37
C ASN A 311 -4.32 -13.70 -14.45
N VAL A 312 -3.16 -13.18 -14.84
CA VAL A 312 -3.04 -11.79 -15.30
C VAL A 312 -3.40 -11.77 -16.78
N PRO A 313 -4.39 -10.97 -17.22
CA PRO A 313 -4.82 -10.99 -18.62
C PRO A 313 -3.86 -10.23 -19.54
N ALA A 314 -3.72 -10.65 -20.80
CA ALA A 314 -3.24 -9.77 -21.86
C ALA A 314 -4.28 -8.69 -22.17
N VAL A 315 -3.83 -7.59 -22.78
CA VAL A 315 -4.72 -6.51 -23.23
C VAL A 315 -5.73 -7.07 -24.23
N GLY A 316 -7.02 -6.96 -23.90
CA GLY A 316 -8.11 -7.42 -24.77
C GLY A 316 -8.27 -8.94 -24.85
N GLU A 317 -7.59 -9.72 -24.00
CA GLU A 317 -7.66 -11.19 -24.01
C GLU A 317 -9.09 -11.73 -23.91
N HIS A 318 -9.97 -10.99 -23.22
CA HIS A 318 -11.33 -11.40 -22.93
C HIS A 318 -12.36 -10.62 -23.75
N SER A 319 -11.94 -9.80 -24.73
CA SER A 319 -12.87 -8.94 -25.48
C SER A 319 -13.99 -9.76 -26.12
N ALA A 320 -13.66 -10.84 -26.82
CA ALA A 320 -14.66 -11.68 -27.48
C ALA A 320 -15.57 -12.42 -26.48
N SER A 321 -15.05 -12.94 -25.36
CA SER A 321 -15.85 -13.68 -24.38
C SER A 321 -16.83 -12.76 -23.63
N VAL A 322 -16.37 -11.58 -23.24
CA VAL A 322 -17.21 -10.56 -22.59
C VAL A 322 -18.29 -10.05 -23.54
N LEU A 323 -17.98 -9.79 -24.81
CA LEU A 323 -19.01 -9.35 -25.77
C LEU A 323 -20.06 -10.44 -26.06
N LYS A 324 -19.63 -11.72 -26.10
CA LYS A 324 -20.56 -12.86 -26.22
C LYS A 324 -21.49 -12.97 -25.01
N SER A 325 -21.00 -12.70 -23.79
CA SER A 325 -21.87 -12.71 -22.60
C SER A 325 -22.93 -11.60 -22.64
N LEU A 326 -22.66 -10.49 -23.32
CA LEU A 326 -23.63 -9.41 -23.60
C LEU A 326 -24.59 -9.71 -24.77
N GLY A 327 -24.62 -10.95 -25.25
CA GLY A 327 -25.50 -11.44 -26.31
C GLY A 327 -25.07 -11.07 -27.73
N MET A 328 -23.83 -10.62 -27.94
CA MET A 328 -23.32 -10.31 -29.28
C MET A 328 -22.87 -11.58 -29.99
N ASN A 329 -23.25 -11.73 -31.25
CA ASN A 329 -22.80 -12.84 -32.08
C ASN A 329 -21.42 -12.58 -32.70
N GLU A 330 -20.83 -13.62 -33.31
CA GLU A 330 -19.48 -13.56 -33.86
C GLU A 330 -19.33 -12.51 -34.98
N ALA A 331 -20.33 -12.37 -35.86
CA ALA A 331 -20.29 -11.39 -36.93
C ALA A 331 -20.34 -9.93 -36.41
N GLU A 332 -21.08 -9.68 -35.33
CA GLU A 332 -21.10 -8.37 -34.68
C GLU A 332 -19.74 -8.04 -34.03
N ILE A 333 -19.11 -9.03 -33.39
CA ILE A 333 -17.78 -8.87 -32.76
C ILE A 333 -16.71 -8.62 -33.82
N GLU A 334 -16.72 -9.37 -34.92
CA GLU A 334 -15.82 -9.15 -36.05
C GLU A 334 -15.99 -7.75 -36.66
N ALA A 335 -17.23 -7.27 -36.78
CA ALA A 335 -17.51 -5.92 -37.26
C ALA A 335 -16.95 -4.83 -36.33
N LEU A 336 -17.06 -5.02 -35.00
CA LEU A 336 -16.46 -4.10 -34.02
C LEU A 336 -14.93 -4.07 -34.13
N ALA A 337 -14.29 -5.24 -34.29
CA ALA A 337 -12.84 -5.33 -34.44
C ALA A 337 -12.37 -4.66 -35.75
N ALA A 338 -13.06 -4.92 -36.86
CA ALA A 338 -12.77 -4.30 -38.14
C ALA A 338 -12.94 -2.76 -38.12
N ALA A 339 -13.87 -2.26 -37.31
CA ALA A 339 -14.09 -0.82 -37.11
C ALA A 339 -13.09 -0.16 -36.15
N GLY A 340 -12.24 -0.95 -35.49
CA GLY A 340 -11.31 -0.51 -34.45
C GLY A 340 -12.01 -0.07 -33.16
N THR A 341 -13.22 -0.58 -32.91
CA THR A 341 -13.94 -0.33 -31.65
C THR A 341 -13.41 -1.19 -30.52
N ILE A 342 -12.92 -2.40 -30.83
CA ILE A 342 -12.32 -3.36 -29.89
C ILE A 342 -10.93 -3.79 -30.37
#